data_AF-A0A7Y5J227-F1
#
_entry.id   AF-A0A7Y5J227-F1
#
_cell.length_a   1.000
_cell.length_b   1.000
_cell.length_c   1.000
_cell.angle_alpha   90.00
_cell.angle_beta   90.00
_cell.angle_gamma   90.00
#
_symmetry.space_group_name_H-M   'P 1'
#
loop_
_entity.id
_entity.type
_entity.pdbx_description
1 polymer ?
#
loop_
_entity_poly.entity_id
_entity_poly.type
_entity_poly.pdbx_seq_one_letter_code
_entity_poly.pdbx_strand_id
1 'polypeptide(L)'
;FEMGIIARIDSTDAQKGISSLLVHTAAGRHPIIREKAIAKVKSRPDWQEEMVRLLNDGDTGVFYFLSSNAVEKMDIFPAAIHKGILAQTEMIRESIRNCSHRDHLRKDSFFFEINDLLKSLKPFKKAGHDFTPSLQALRNAFNERCDFDKPKFNVIKMIEKAM
;
A
#
# COMPACT_ATOMS: atom_id res chain seq x y z
N PHE A 1 -8.45 24.14 0.34
CA PHE A 1 -8.16 22.77 -0.16
C PHE A 1 -8.58 21.70 0.84
N GLU A 2 -8.17 21.81 2.12
CA GLU A 2 -8.48 20.84 3.18
C GLU A 2 -9.97 20.66 3.46
N MET A 3 -10.76 21.75 3.54
CA MET A 3 -12.22 21.69 3.71
C MET A 3 -12.93 20.89 2.61
N GLY A 4 -12.40 20.90 1.38
CA GLY A 4 -12.94 20.10 0.28
C GLY A 4 -12.62 18.60 0.39
N ILE A 5 -11.49 18.23 0.99
CA ILE A 5 -11.15 16.83 1.30
C ILE A 5 -12.04 16.33 2.44
N ILE A 6 -12.22 17.15 3.48
CA ILE A 6 -13.10 16.84 4.62
C ILE A 6 -14.53 16.60 4.14
N ALA A 7 -15.08 17.48 3.30
CA ALA A 7 -16.41 17.31 2.72
C ALA A 7 -16.52 16.04 1.87
N ARG A 8 -15.49 15.72 1.07
CA ARG A 8 -15.43 14.46 0.31
C ARG A 8 -15.48 13.25 1.23
N ILE A 9 -14.65 13.21 2.28
CA ILE A 9 -14.66 12.12 3.27
C ILE A 9 -16.04 11.94 3.92
N ASP A 10 -16.76 13.04 4.21
CA ASP A 10 -18.13 12.94 4.75
C ASP A 10 -19.11 12.33 3.75
N SER A 11 -19.04 12.80 2.50
CA SER A 11 -19.90 12.37 1.41
C SER A 11 -19.55 10.98 0.85
N THR A 12 -18.35 10.45 1.14
CA THR A 12 -17.95 9.14 0.67
C THR A 12 -18.87 8.09 1.27
N ASP A 13 -19.62 7.44 0.38
CA ASP A 13 -20.35 6.23 0.72
C ASP A 13 -19.32 5.16 1.13
N ALA A 14 -19.27 4.88 2.43
CA ALA A 14 -18.38 3.88 2.97
C ALA A 14 -18.69 2.47 2.44
N GLN A 15 -19.87 2.23 1.84
CA GLN A 15 -20.23 0.97 1.16
C GLN A 15 -19.63 0.84 -0.24
N LYS A 16 -19.23 1.93 -0.88
CA LYS A 16 -18.75 1.91 -2.27
C LYS A 16 -17.39 2.57 -2.48
N GLY A 17 -16.88 3.28 -1.48
CA GLY A 17 -15.73 4.16 -1.63
C GLY A 17 -14.61 3.95 -0.62
N ILE A 18 -14.55 2.81 0.08
CA ILE A 18 -13.51 2.57 1.11
C ILE A 18 -12.10 2.79 0.58
N SER A 19 -11.77 2.33 -0.63
CA SER A 19 -10.47 2.51 -1.29
C SER A 19 -10.03 3.98 -1.31
N SER A 20 -10.94 4.89 -1.70
CA SER A 20 -10.69 6.34 -1.73
C SER A 20 -10.43 6.95 -0.35
N LEU A 21 -10.89 6.31 0.74
CA LEU A 21 -10.62 6.74 2.11
C LEU A 21 -9.25 6.29 2.59
N LEU A 22 -8.76 5.12 2.17
CA LEU A 22 -7.55 4.50 2.72
C LEU A 22 -6.31 5.36 2.52
N VAL A 23 -6.21 6.03 1.38
CA VAL A 23 -5.13 6.98 1.05
C VAL A 23 -5.04 8.15 2.04
N HIS A 24 -6.12 8.45 2.75
CA HIS A 24 -6.20 9.52 3.77
C HIS A 24 -5.85 9.04 5.18
N THR A 25 -5.57 7.74 5.39
CA THR A 25 -5.32 7.15 6.71
C THR A 25 -3.83 6.96 7.07
N ALA A 26 -2.93 7.17 6.09
CA ALA A 26 -1.48 7.07 6.28
C ALA A 26 -0.94 8.13 7.26
N ALA A 27 0.10 7.79 8.02
CA ALA A 27 0.68 8.66 9.06
C ALA A 27 1.13 10.06 8.58
N GLY A 28 1.51 10.21 7.30
CA GLY A 28 1.95 11.50 6.74
C GLY A 28 0.84 12.48 6.37
N ARG A 29 -0.43 12.13 6.60
CA ARG A 29 -1.59 12.99 6.28
C ARG A 29 -1.84 14.03 7.36
N HIS A 30 -2.45 15.16 6.96
CA HIS A 30 -2.86 16.20 7.89
C HIS A 30 -3.72 15.60 9.02
N PRO A 31 -3.43 15.88 10.31
CA PRO A 31 -4.04 15.18 11.44
C PRO A 31 -5.57 15.12 11.39
N ILE A 32 -6.22 16.26 11.12
CA ILE A 32 -7.69 16.35 11.03
C ILE A 32 -8.26 15.45 9.93
N ILE A 33 -7.63 15.43 8.76
CA ILE A 33 -8.06 14.59 7.62
C ILE A 33 -7.89 13.11 7.98
N ARG A 34 -6.75 12.78 8.60
CA ARG A 34 -6.41 11.41 9.00
C ARG A 34 -7.37 10.86 10.05
N GLU A 35 -7.60 11.60 11.12
CA GLU A 35 -8.50 11.21 12.21
C GLU A 35 -9.91 10.97 11.69
N LYS A 36 -10.39 11.86 10.82
CA LYS A 36 -11.73 11.75 10.23
C LYS A 36 -11.86 10.55 9.29
N ALA A 37 -10.85 10.30 8.45
CA ALA A 37 -10.82 9.12 7.60
C ALA A 37 -10.80 7.82 8.44
N ILE A 38 -9.97 7.77 9.49
CA ILE A 38 -9.91 6.61 10.40
C ILE A 38 -11.23 6.41 11.12
N ALA A 39 -11.85 7.46 11.65
CA ALA A 39 -13.14 7.37 12.33
C ALA A 39 -14.22 6.82 11.39
N LYS A 40 -14.26 7.30 10.13
CA LYS A 40 -15.18 6.80 9.12
C LYS A 40 -14.94 5.32 8.80
N VAL A 41 -13.69 4.91 8.61
CA VAL A 41 -13.32 3.51 8.37
C VAL A 41 -13.70 2.62 9.56
N LYS A 42 -13.40 3.04 10.79
CA LYS A 42 -13.71 2.30 12.03
C LYS A 42 -15.19 2.29 12.42
N SER A 43 -16.01 3.18 11.85
CA SER A 43 -17.46 3.22 12.13
C SER A 43 -18.23 2.02 11.56
N ARG A 44 -17.56 1.16 10.78
CA ARG A 44 -18.14 -0.04 10.20
C ARG A 44 -17.56 -1.30 10.84
N PRO A 45 -18.36 -2.31 11.19
CA PRO A 45 -17.84 -3.58 11.73
C PRO A 45 -17.22 -4.53 10.69
N ASP A 46 -17.55 -4.40 9.41
CA ASP A 46 -17.23 -5.34 8.32
C ASP A 46 -16.12 -4.86 7.38
N TRP A 47 -15.50 -3.73 7.68
CA TRP A 47 -14.48 -3.11 6.86
C TRP A 47 -13.17 -3.91 6.76
N GLN A 48 -12.84 -4.75 7.74
CA GLN A 48 -11.61 -5.55 7.68
C GLN A 48 -11.74 -6.67 6.65
N GLU A 49 -12.90 -7.30 6.57
CA GLU A 49 -13.26 -8.22 5.50
C GLU A 49 -13.24 -7.53 4.14
N GLU A 50 -13.74 -6.30 4.08
CA GLU A 50 -13.69 -5.51 2.85
C GLU A 50 -12.24 -5.17 2.44
N MET A 51 -11.36 -4.84 3.37
CA MET A 51 -9.93 -4.66 3.08
C MET A 51 -9.26 -5.94 2.58
N VAL A 52 -9.65 -7.09 3.13
CA VAL A 52 -9.22 -8.39 2.63
C VAL A 52 -9.71 -8.59 1.19
N ARG A 53 -10.98 -8.27 0.88
CA ARG A 53 -11.50 -8.32 -0.49
C ARG A 53 -10.71 -7.41 -1.43
N LEU A 54 -10.47 -6.16 -1.04
CA LEU A 54 -9.69 -5.18 -1.82
C LEU A 54 -8.27 -5.68 -2.13
N LEU A 55 -7.56 -6.22 -1.13
CA LEU A 55 -6.24 -6.81 -1.32
C LEU A 55 -6.27 -8.01 -2.28
N ASN A 56 -7.33 -8.83 -2.23
CA ASN A 56 -7.52 -9.93 -3.18
C ASN A 56 -7.76 -9.43 -4.61
N ASP A 57 -8.44 -8.28 -4.76
CA ASP A 57 -8.71 -7.62 -6.03
C ASP A 57 -7.52 -6.76 -6.52
N GLY A 58 -6.42 -6.73 -5.76
CA GLY A 58 -5.19 -6.03 -6.11
C GLY A 58 -5.13 -4.56 -5.73
N ASP A 59 -6.08 -4.07 -4.93
CA ASP A 59 -6.05 -2.69 -4.43
C ASP A 59 -5.02 -2.54 -3.31
N THR A 60 -3.91 -1.88 -3.64
CA THR A 60 -2.77 -1.67 -2.74
C THR A 60 -3.00 -0.51 -1.77
N GLY A 61 -4.10 0.24 -1.89
CA GLY A 61 -4.49 1.32 -0.99
C GLY A 61 -4.67 0.87 0.45
N VAL A 62 -4.94 -0.42 0.67
CA VAL A 62 -5.02 -1.05 2.00
C VAL A 62 -3.71 -0.94 2.78
N PHE A 63 -2.55 -0.93 2.11
CA PHE A 63 -1.26 -0.76 2.78
C PHE A 63 -1.12 0.61 3.44
N TYR A 64 -1.73 1.68 2.90
CA TYR A 64 -1.76 2.98 3.55
C TYR A 64 -2.39 2.90 4.94
N PHE A 65 -3.50 2.19 5.06
CA PHE A 65 -4.18 1.99 6.33
C PHE A 65 -3.35 1.13 7.28
N LEU A 66 -2.97 -0.08 6.84
CA LEU A 66 -2.27 -1.06 7.67
C LEU A 66 -0.88 -0.58 8.13
N SER A 67 -0.25 0.34 7.39
CA SER A 67 1.05 0.92 7.76
C SER A 67 1.07 1.66 9.10
N SER A 68 -0.09 2.17 9.51
CA SER A 68 -0.20 3.20 10.56
C SER A 68 -1.38 2.98 11.51
N ASN A 69 -2.14 1.91 11.33
CA ASN A 69 -3.36 1.63 12.09
C ASN A 69 -3.44 0.14 12.41
N ALA A 70 -3.76 -0.19 13.66
CA ALA A 70 -4.01 -1.57 14.06
C ALA A 70 -5.34 -2.09 13.51
N VAL A 71 -5.40 -3.39 13.26
CA VAL A 71 -6.61 -4.14 12.89
C VAL A 71 -6.91 -5.16 13.98
N GLU A 72 -8.20 -5.49 14.15
CA GLU A 72 -8.65 -6.40 15.22
C GLU A 72 -8.55 -7.87 14.78
N LYS A 73 -8.94 -8.17 13.53
CA LYS A 73 -8.93 -9.51 12.93
C LYS A 73 -7.64 -9.72 12.16
N MET A 74 -6.50 -9.79 12.85
CA MET A 74 -5.19 -9.92 12.18
C MET A 74 -5.06 -11.21 11.36
N ASP A 75 -5.77 -12.25 11.74
CA ASP A 75 -5.73 -13.60 11.17
C ASP A 75 -6.30 -13.71 9.74
N ILE A 76 -7.21 -12.82 9.34
CA ILE A 76 -7.84 -12.85 8.01
C ILE A 76 -7.00 -12.19 6.90
N PHE A 77 -5.96 -11.43 7.25
CA PHE A 77 -5.16 -10.63 6.32
C PHE A 77 -4.00 -11.35 5.62
N PRO A 78 -3.25 -12.31 6.21
CA PRO A 78 -1.96 -12.74 5.67
C PRO A 78 -2.02 -13.21 4.21
N ALA A 79 -2.99 -14.05 3.87
CA ALA A 79 -3.18 -14.54 2.49
C ALA A 79 -3.49 -13.41 1.50
N ALA A 80 -4.30 -12.43 1.91
CA ALA A 80 -4.63 -11.28 1.09
C ALA A 80 -3.46 -10.31 0.97
N ILE A 81 -2.66 -10.13 2.03
CA ILE A 81 -1.43 -9.33 1.99
C ILE A 81 -0.46 -9.89 0.95
N HIS A 82 -0.27 -11.21 0.88
CA HIS A 82 0.55 -11.82 -0.18
C HIS A 82 0.07 -11.41 -1.58
N LYS A 83 -1.23 -11.48 -1.83
CA LYS A 83 -1.82 -11.05 -3.11
C LYS A 83 -1.63 -9.56 -3.37
N GLY A 84 -1.84 -8.70 -2.36
CA GLY A 84 -1.58 -7.28 -2.47
C GLY A 84 -0.12 -6.95 -2.79
N ILE A 85 0.84 -7.69 -2.21
CA ILE A 85 2.27 -7.54 -2.54
C ILE A 85 2.50 -7.89 -4.02
N LEU A 86 1.89 -8.96 -4.52
CA LEU A 86 2.01 -9.37 -5.92
C LEU A 86 1.31 -8.36 -6.87
N ALA A 87 0.18 -7.79 -6.49
CA ALA A 87 -0.44 -6.72 -7.25
C ALA A 87 0.46 -5.48 -7.33
N GLN A 88 1.05 -5.05 -6.21
CA GLN A 88 2.03 -3.95 -6.18
C GLN A 88 3.28 -4.28 -7.03
N THR A 89 3.69 -5.55 -7.05
CA THR A 89 4.79 -6.07 -7.87
C THR A 89 4.49 -5.84 -9.36
N GLU A 90 3.30 -6.23 -9.82
CA GLU A 90 2.91 -6.04 -11.23
C GLU A 90 2.75 -4.56 -11.61
N MET A 91 2.18 -3.73 -10.74
CA MET A 91 2.11 -2.28 -10.96
C MET A 91 3.50 -1.66 -11.15
N ILE A 92 4.50 -2.11 -10.37
CA ILE A 92 5.88 -1.64 -10.51
C ILE A 92 6.51 -2.13 -11.81
N ARG A 93 6.29 -3.39 -12.19
CA ARG A 93 6.77 -3.92 -13.48
C ARG A 93 6.19 -3.10 -14.63
N GLU A 94 4.88 -2.86 -14.63
CA GLU A 94 4.21 -2.06 -15.65
C GLU A 94 4.75 -0.63 -15.69
N SER A 95 4.93 0.02 -14.54
CA SER A 95 5.49 1.37 -14.49
C SER A 95 6.93 1.44 -15.03
N ILE A 96 7.76 0.45 -14.75
CA ILE A 96 9.13 0.37 -15.28
C ILE A 96 9.13 0.06 -16.78
N ARG A 97 8.30 -0.88 -17.22
CA ARG A 97 8.19 -1.30 -18.62
C ARG A 97 7.69 -0.17 -19.52
N ASN A 98 6.69 0.57 -19.04
CA ASN A 98 6.06 1.68 -19.77
C ASN A 98 6.78 3.02 -19.51
N CYS A 99 8.07 2.97 -19.20
CA CYS A 99 8.85 4.16 -18.99
C CYS A 99 8.90 4.99 -20.28
N SER A 100 8.45 6.26 -20.26
CA SER A 100 8.26 7.05 -21.49
C SER A 100 9.44 7.96 -21.85
N HIS A 101 10.36 8.22 -20.91
CA HIS A 101 11.53 9.08 -21.11
C HIS A 101 12.58 8.83 -20.02
N ARG A 102 13.82 9.28 -20.25
CA ARG A 102 14.99 9.05 -19.38
C ARG A 102 14.78 9.47 -17.92
N ASP A 103 14.08 10.58 -17.68
CA ASP A 103 13.90 11.15 -16.33
C ASP A 103 12.63 10.68 -15.60
N HIS A 104 11.89 9.76 -16.20
CA HIS A 104 10.64 9.23 -15.64
C HIS A 104 10.89 8.41 -14.36
N LEU A 105 12.01 7.67 -14.32
CA LEU A 105 12.43 6.88 -13.17
C LEU A 105 13.57 7.58 -12.42
N ARG A 106 13.42 7.72 -11.09
CA ARG A 106 14.39 8.33 -10.19
C ARG A 106 14.78 7.35 -9.10
N LYS A 107 15.90 7.62 -8.41
CA LYS A 107 16.39 6.75 -7.32
C LYS A 107 15.32 6.53 -6.22
N ASP A 108 14.49 7.53 -5.97
CA ASP A 108 13.43 7.51 -4.96
C ASP A 108 12.04 7.16 -5.53
N SER A 109 11.96 6.74 -6.80
CA SER A 109 10.71 6.21 -7.35
C SER A 109 10.19 5.06 -6.48
N PHE A 110 8.86 5.01 -6.33
CA PHE A 110 8.13 4.01 -5.53
C PHE A 110 8.39 4.04 -4.02
N PHE A 111 9.08 5.07 -3.50
CA PHE A 111 9.45 5.13 -2.09
C PHE A 111 8.24 5.05 -1.15
N PHE A 112 7.19 5.83 -1.41
CA PHE A 112 6.04 5.89 -0.51
C PHE A 112 5.26 4.57 -0.48
N GLU A 113 5.00 4.00 -1.65
CA GLU A 113 4.30 2.74 -1.84
C GLU A 113 5.04 1.59 -1.13
N ILE A 114 6.36 1.49 -1.35
CA ILE A 114 7.17 0.45 -0.70
C ILE A 114 7.31 0.71 0.80
N ASN A 115 7.51 1.95 1.23
CA ASN A 115 7.62 2.28 2.65
C ASN A 115 6.35 1.87 3.42
N ASP A 116 5.17 2.19 2.90
CA ASP A 116 3.92 1.92 3.59
C ASP A 116 3.57 0.43 3.57
N LEU A 117 3.84 -0.27 2.46
CA LEU A 117 3.79 -1.72 2.39
C LEU A 117 4.72 -2.35 3.43
N LEU A 118 6.00 -1.99 3.49
CA LEU A 118 6.93 -2.61 4.44
C LEU A 118 6.56 -2.32 5.90
N LYS A 119 6.01 -1.13 6.20
CA LYS A 119 5.47 -0.80 7.52
C LYS A 119 4.26 -1.64 7.85
N SER A 120 3.35 -1.88 6.90
CA SER A 120 2.13 -2.67 7.13
C SER A 120 2.43 -4.12 7.47
N LEU A 121 3.56 -4.68 7.02
CA LEU A 121 3.93 -6.06 7.34
C LEU A 121 4.41 -6.26 8.78
N LYS A 122 4.87 -5.21 9.46
CA LYS A 122 5.54 -5.33 10.77
C LYS A 122 4.69 -6.05 11.83
N PRO A 123 3.39 -5.74 12.02
CA PRO A 123 2.57 -6.44 13.01
C PRO A 123 2.40 -7.92 12.67
N PHE A 124 2.16 -8.25 11.40
CA PHE A 124 1.95 -9.62 10.95
C PHE A 124 3.22 -10.48 11.03
N LYS A 125 4.39 -9.89 10.75
CA LYS A 125 5.68 -10.56 10.96
C LYS A 125 5.95 -10.86 12.43
N LYS A 126 5.62 -9.92 13.32
CA LYS A 126 5.69 -10.16 14.78
C LYS A 126 4.75 -11.29 15.23
N ALA A 127 3.64 -11.50 14.51
CA ALA A 127 2.71 -12.61 14.73
C ALA A 127 3.14 -13.93 14.06
N GLY A 128 4.32 -13.99 13.43
CA GLY A 128 4.89 -15.22 12.86
C GLY A 128 4.55 -15.46 11.38
N HIS A 129 3.93 -14.52 10.68
CA HIS A 129 3.66 -14.67 9.24
C HIS A 129 4.90 -14.33 8.40
N ASP A 130 5.28 -15.23 7.51
CA ASP A 130 6.40 -15.05 6.58
C ASP A 130 5.92 -14.46 5.25
N PHE A 131 6.48 -13.32 4.86
CA PHE A 131 6.21 -12.66 3.58
C PHE A 131 7.41 -12.70 2.62
N THR A 132 8.49 -13.39 2.99
CA THR A 132 9.74 -13.46 2.22
C THR A 132 9.54 -13.87 0.76
N PRO A 133 8.72 -14.88 0.43
CA PRO A 133 8.48 -15.25 -0.98
C PRO A 133 7.90 -14.12 -1.82
N SER A 134 6.90 -13.40 -1.28
CA SER A 134 6.28 -12.27 -1.98
C SER A 134 7.19 -11.05 -2.03
N LEU A 135 7.98 -10.79 -0.99
CA LEU A 135 8.98 -9.72 -0.99
C LEU A 135 10.12 -10.00 -1.98
N GLN A 136 10.49 -11.26 -2.18
CA GLN A 136 11.46 -11.66 -3.20
C GLN A 136 10.91 -11.40 -4.61
N ALA A 137 9.63 -11.69 -4.86
CA ALA A 137 8.96 -11.36 -6.12
C ALA A 137 8.94 -9.85 -6.36
N LEU A 138 8.58 -9.07 -5.34
CA LEU A 138 8.59 -7.60 -5.35
C LEU A 138 9.98 -7.04 -5.63
N ARG A 139 11.03 -7.56 -4.97
CA ARG A 139 12.42 -7.20 -5.26
C ARG A 139 12.75 -7.46 -6.74
N ASN A 140 12.33 -8.62 -7.26
CA ASN A 140 12.63 -9.02 -8.63
C ASN A 140 11.89 -8.17 -9.68
N ALA A 141 10.79 -7.49 -9.34
CA ALA A 141 10.15 -6.52 -10.25
C ALA A 141 11.08 -5.37 -10.65
N PHE A 142 12.02 -4.96 -9.78
CA PHE A 142 12.97 -3.90 -10.13
C PHE A 142 14.00 -4.33 -11.20
N ASN A 143 14.05 -5.62 -11.54
CA ASN A 143 14.83 -6.13 -12.68
C ASN A 143 14.07 -6.06 -14.01
N GLU A 144 12.79 -5.66 -14.02
CA GLU A 144 11.97 -5.53 -15.23
C GLU A 144 12.70 -4.71 -16.32
N ARG A 145 12.55 -5.13 -17.58
CA ARG A 145 13.15 -4.43 -18.72
C ARG A 145 12.58 -3.01 -18.83
N CYS A 146 13.45 -2.06 -19.12
CA CYS A 146 13.14 -0.67 -19.42
C CYS A 146 13.97 -0.27 -20.64
N ASP A 147 13.39 0.47 -21.58
CA ASP A 147 14.11 0.94 -22.77
C ASP A 147 15.05 2.13 -22.46
N PHE A 148 14.98 2.68 -21.24
CA PHE A 148 15.86 3.71 -20.72
C PHE A 148 16.73 3.20 -19.56
N ASP A 149 17.85 3.87 -19.31
CA ASP A 149 18.73 3.57 -18.18
C ASP A 149 17.95 3.65 -16.84
N LYS A 150 18.00 2.56 -16.06
CA LYS A 150 17.35 2.51 -14.75
C LYS A 150 18.30 3.04 -13.67
N PRO A 151 17.81 3.90 -12.76
CA PRO A 151 18.58 4.25 -11.58
C PRO A 151 18.69 3.03 -10.66
N LYS A 152 19.71 3.04 -9.78
CA LYS A 152 19.72 2.13 -8.63
C LYS A 152 18.67 2.59 -7.63
N PHE A 153 17.50 1.97 -7.63
CA PHE A 153 16.39 2.32 -6.75
C PHE A 153 16.76 2.11 -5.28
N ASN A 154 16.50 3.12 -4.44
CA ASN A 154 16.79 3.09 -3.01
C ASN A 154 15.92 2.05 -2.27
N VAL A 155 14.69 1.83 -2.76
CA VAL A 155 13.73 0.88 -2.20
C VAL A 155 14.19 -0.58 -2.23
N ILE A 156 15.12 -0.96 -3.13
CA ILE A 156 15.64 -2.33 -3.20
C ILE A 156 16.28 -2.73 -1.86
N LYS A 157 17.12 -1.86 -1.28
CA LYS A 157 17.76 -2.12 0.01
C LYS A 157 16.74 -2.20 1.15
N MET A 158 15.63 -1.46 1.05
CA MET A 158 14.56 -1.49 2.05
C MET A 158 13.84 -2.84 2.02
N ILE A 159 13.55 -3.36 0.83
CA ILE A 159 12.93 -4.67 0.65
C ILE A 159 13.87 -5.77 1.15
N GLU A 160 15.16 -5.70 0.78
CA GLU A 160 16.19 -6.67 1.20
C GLU A 160 16.37 -6.72 2.73
N LYS A 161 16.31 -5.58 3.41
CA LYS A 161 16.36 -5.53 4.89
C LYS A 161 15.08 -6.08 5.55
N ALA A 162 13.97 -6.07 4.84
CA ALA A 162 12.69 -6.49 5.38
C ALA A 162 12.48 -8.00 5.27
N MET A 163 13.12 -8.68 4.32
CA MET A 163 13.17 -10.14 4.25
C MET A 163 13.89 -10.70 5.47
#